data_AF-A0A7X8WKS3-F1
#
_entry.id   AF-A0A7X8WKS3-F1
#
_cell.length_a   1.000
_cell.length_b   1.000
_cell.length_c   1.000
_cell.angle_alpha   90.00
_cell.angle_beta   90.00
_cell.angle_gamma   90.00
#
_symmetry.space_group_name_H-M   'P 1'
#
loop_
_entity.id
_entity.type
_entity.pdbx_description
1 polymer ?
#
loop_
_entity_poly.entity_id
_entity_poly.type
_entity_poly.pdbx_seq_one_letter_code
_entity_poly.pdbx_strand_id
1 'polypeptide(L)'
;YAMKYGNRDHRGGVRSSARETIARVAAGAVAKLILKKLSISVTAFTSQVGNIALDDDYKQYDLSQIEATPVRCPDAKKAKEMIQLIEEVKADGDTIGGVVTCVIKGTPVGLGEPVFGKLHAALGSAMLGINAVKGFEYGQGFNLGLRGSEVNDVFFNDNGKISTRTNNSGGIQAGISNGQDIYFRVAFKPVSTILKDQKTVNKTGQDTNIKAKGRHDPCVLPRAVPIVESMAALTILDYYLLSQAQLSFK
;
A
#
# COMPACT_ATOMS: atom_id res chain seq x y z
N TYR A 1 -21.37 11.06 -0.90
CA TYR A 1 -21.62 11.39 0.53
C TYR A 1 -22.90 12.19 0.70
N ALA A 2 -23.00 13.39 0.11
CA ALA A 2 -24.24 14.21 0.16
C ALA A 2 -25.48 13.42 -0.29
N MET A 3 -25.44 12.79 -1.48
CA MET A 3 -26.55 11.95 -1.94
C MET A 3 -26.86 10.73 -1.06
N LYS A 4 -25.86 10.17 -0.37
CA LYS A 4 -26.04 8.97 0.49
C LYS A 4 -26.63 9.31 1.85
N TYR A 5 -26.25 10.45 2.43
CA TYR A 5 -26.56 10.81 3.82
C TYR A 5 -27.44 12.05 3.95
N GLY A 6 -27.83 12.70 2.85
CA GLY A 6 -28.63 13.94 2.81
C GLY A 6 -27.86 15.19 3.26
N ASN A 7 -27.04 15.07 4.30
CA ASN A 7 -26.29 16.15 4.90
C ASN A 7 -24.78 15.89 4.82
N ARG A 8 -24.05 16.84 4.23
CA ARG A 8 -22.58 16.87 4.24
C ARG A 8 -22.13 18.22 4.77
N ASP A 9 -21.36 18.21 5.85
CA ASP A 9 -20.65 19.42 6.28
C ASP A 9 -19.63 19.79 5.20
N HIS A 10 -19.77 20.99 4.65
CA HIS A 10 -18.94 21.50 3.56
C HIS A 10 -17.59 22.02 4.05
N ARG A 11 -17.42 22.19 5.38
CA ARG A 11 -16.19 22.70 5.99
C ARG A 11 -15.04 21.69 5.98
N GLY A 12 -15.27 20.44 5.57
CA GLY A 12 -14.21 19.45 5.44
C GLY A 12 -14.66 18.06 4.99
N GLY A 13 -13.75 17.08 5.13
CA GLY A 13 -14.01 15.67 4.79
C GLY A 13 -14.75 14.88 5.87
N VAL A 14 -14.90 15.41 7.08
CA VAL A 14 -15.48 14.73 8.26
C VAL A 14 -14.91 13.30 8.38
N ARG A 15 -15.75 12.26 8.42
CA ARG A 15 -15.32 10.84 8.54
C ARG A 15 -14.58 10.31 7.31
N SER A 16 -14.76 10.93 6.15
CA SER A 16 -14.08 10.49 4.90
C SER A 16 -12.68 11.08 4.74
N SER A 17 -12.27 11.97 5.65
CA SER A 17 -10.92 12.56 5.65
C SER A 17 -9.86 11.52 5.96
N ALA A 18 -8.71 11.61 5.28
CA ALA A 18 -7.52 10.82 5.59
C ALA A 18 -7.01 11.05 7.02
N ARG A 19 -7.51 12.05 7.75
CA ARG A 19 -7.19 12.26 9.18
C ARG A 19 -7.48 11.02 10.05
N GLU A 20 -8.48 10.22 9.68
CA GLU A 20 -8.81 8.97 10.40
C GLU A 20 -7.65 7.97 10.40
N THR A 21 -6.78 8.01 9.39
CA THR A 21 -5.62 7.10 9.29
C THR A 21 -4.61 7.24 10.43
N ILE A 22 -4.66 8.32 11.21
CA ILE A 22 -3.87 8.44 12.45
C ILE A 22 -4.19 7.32 13.43
N ALA A 23 -5.48 6.96 13.57
CA ALA A 23 -5.87 5.85 14.44
C ALA A 23 -5.33 4.51 13.91
N ARG A 24 -5.33 4.33 12.59
CA ARG A 24 -4.75 3.15 11.93
C ARG A 24 -3.25 3.05 12.17
N VAL A 25 -2.52 4.16 12.05
CA VAL A 25 -1.07 4.20 12.28
C VAL A 25 -0.74 3.94 13.76
N ALA A 26 -1.51 4.49 14.69
CA ALA A 26 -1.34 4.21 16.11
C ALA A 26 -1.54 2.72 16.44
N ALA A 27 -2.62 2.11 15.92
CA ALA A 27 -2.87 0.68 16.08
C ALA A 27 -1.81 -0.18 15.37
N GLY A 28 -1.39 0.23 14.17
CA GLY A 28 -0.34 -0.43 13.40
C GLY A 28 1.01 -0.44 14.10
N ALA A 29 1.35 0.63 14.83
CA ALA A 29 2.58 0.67 15.64
C ALA A 29 2.57 -0.43 16.72
N VAL A 30 1.44 -0.63 17.40
CA VAL A 30 1.27 -1.73 18.37
C VAL A 30 1.40 -3.09 17.66
N ALA A 31 0.76 -3.24 16.49
CA ALA A 31 0.85 -4.47 15.72
C ALA A 31 2.30 -4.78 15.30
N LYS A 32 3.05 -3.79 14.79
CA LYS A 32 4.47 -3.94 14.43
C LYS A 32 5.33 -4.34 15.63
N LEU A 33 5.05 -3.84 16.84
CA LEU A 33 5.77 -4.25 18.06
C LEU A 33 5.54 -5.73 18.40
N ILE A 34 4.31 -6.22 18.24
CA ILE A 34 3.97 -7.63 18.46
C ILE A 34 4.64 -8.50 17.38
N LEU A 35 4.46 -8.14 16.10
CA LEU A 35 5.05 -8.85 14.96
C LEU A 35 6.58 -8.93 15.05
N LYS A 36 7.25 -7.88 15.54
CA LYS A 36 8.69 -7.90 15.77
C LYS A 36 9.14 -9.01 16.72
N LYS A 37 8.36 -9.31 17.77
CA LYS A 37 8.64 -10.43 18.69
C LYS A 37 8.50 -11.80 18.00
N LEU A 38 7.72 -11.87 16.92
CA LEU A 38 7.52 -13.04 16.09
C LEU A 38 8.52 -13.12 14.91
N SER A 39 9.53 -12.24 14.89
CA SER A 39 10.48 -12.09 13.78
C SER A 39 9.81 -11.72 12.43
N ILE A 40 8.61 -11.13 12.49
CA ILE A 40 7.91 -10.60 11.32
C ILE A 40 8.20 -9.10 11.22
N SER A 41 8.63 -8.64 10.05
CA SER A 41 8.88 -7.23 9.77
C SER A 41 8.02 -6.74 8.62
N VAL A 42 7.53 -5.51 8.71
CA VAL A 42 6.73 -4.84 7.67
C VAL A 42 7.41 -3.53 7.32
N THR A 43 7.80 -3.39 6.05
CA THR A 43 8.53 -2.23 5.53
C THR A 43 7.89 -1.78 4.22
N ALA A 44 7.60 -0.49 4.08
CA ALA A 44 7.09 0.07 2.84
C ALA A 44 7.86 1.31 2.41
N PHE A 45 7.80 1.62 1.12
CA PHE A 45 8.51 2.75 0.53
C PHE A 45 7.81 3.26 -0.73
N THR A 46 8.06 4.52 -1.09
CA THR A 46 7.59 5.08 -2.35
C THR A 46 8.42 4.48 -3.49
N SER A 47 7.77 3.72 -4.36
CA SER A 47 8.41 3.09 -5.52
C SER A 47 8.11 3.82 -6.84
N GLN A 48 7.10 4.69 -6.87
CA GLN A 48 6.79 5.49 -8.05
C GLN A 48 6.14 6.82 -7.68
N VAL A 49 6.52 7.89 -8.36
CA VAL A 49 5.80 9.18 -8.39
C VAL A 49 5.60 9.57 -9.85
N GLY A 50 4.35 9.71 -10.29
CA GLY A 50 4.08 10.00 -11.70
C GLY A 50 4.70 8.96 -12.63
N ASN A 51 5.55 9.42 -13.55
CA ASN A 51 6.30 8.59 -14.49
C ASN A 51 7.68 8.12 -13.97
N ILE A 52 8.10 8.55 -12.78
CA ILE A 52 9.39 8.19 -12.19
C ILE A 52 9.17 6.98 -11.30
N ALA A 53 9.68 5.81 -11.71
CA ALA A 53 9.55 4.55 -11.00
C ALA A 53 10.91 3.91 -10.68
N LEU A 54 10.93 3.15 -9.60
CA LEU A 54 11.91 2.11 -9.34
C LEU A 54 11.60 0.87 -10.19
N ASP A 55 12.57 -0.02 -10.30
CA ASP A 55 12.35 -1.35 -10.85
C ASP A 55 11.50 -2.20 -9.89
N ASP A 56 10.86 -3.23 -10.44
CA ASP A 56 9.85 -4.02 -9.75
C ASP A 56 10.41 -4.90 -8.62
N ASP A 57 11.70 -5.22 -8.66
CA ASP A 57 12.33 -6.09 -7.66
C ASP A 57 12.89 -5.28 -6.47
N TYR A 58 12.15 -5.30 -5.37
CA TYR A 58 12.53 -4.62 -4.13
C TYR A 58 13.86 -5.11 -3.53
N LYS A 59 14.33 -6.32 -3.89
CA LYS A 59 15.56 -6.90 -3.32
C LYS A 59 16.83 -6.16 -3.77
N GLN A 60 16.73 -5.34 -4.80
CA GLN A 60 17.83 -4.55 -5.32
C GLN A 60 18.14 -3.29 -4.48
N TYR A 61 17.27 -2.95 -3.53
CA TYR A 61 17.36 -1.71 -2.76
C TYR A 61 17.71 -1.95 -1.29
N ASP A 62 18.55 -1.07 -0.74
CA ASP A 62 18.78 -0.99 0.71
C ASP A 62 17.61 -0.26 1.38
N LEU A 63 16.69 -1.05 1.96
CA LEU A 63 15.52 -0.53 2.65
C LEU A 63 15.85 0.27 3.92
N SER A 64 17.10 0.26 4.41
CA SER A 64 17.50 1.15 5.50
C SER A 64 17.54 2.63 5.09
N GLN A 65 17.63 2.92 3.79
CA GLN A 65 17.70 4.28 3.25
C GLN A 65 16.33 4.95 3.08
N ILE A 66 15.23 4.27 3.38
CA ILE A 66 13.86 4.79 3.18
C ILE A 66 13.67 6.14 3.87
N GLU A 67 14.08 6.27 5.13
CA GLU A 67 13.88 7.52 5.89
C GLU A 67 14.93 8.60 5.58
N ALA A 68 15.91 8.34 4.70
CA ALA A 68 16.94 9.30 4.34
C ALA A 68 16.43 10.42 3.42
N THR A 69 15.26 10.22 2.77
CA THR A 69 14.69 11.20 1.83
C THR A 69 13.25 11.55 2.20
N PRO A 70 12.80 12.80 1.94
CA PRO A 70 11.43 13.22 2.26
C PRO A 70 10.36 12.48 1.46
N VAL A 71 10.73 11.88 0.32
CA VAL A 71 9.81 11.07 -0.50
C VAL A 71 9.74 9.61 -0.06
N ARG A 72 10.56 9.19 0.92
CA ARG A 72 10.63 7.82 1.41
C ARG A 72 10.94 6.78 0.33
N CYS A 73 11.84 7.12 -0.58
CA CYS A 73 12.34 6.25 -1.62
C CYS A 73 13.76 5.78 -1.24
N PRO A 74 14.07 4.47 -1.30
CA PRO A 74 15.37 3.94 -0.89
C PRO A 74 16.50 4.20 -1.90
N ASP A 75 16.18 4.55 -3.15
CA ASP A 75 17.17 4.94 -4.16
C ASP A 75 17.34 6.46 -4.19
N ALA A 76 18.54 6.94 -3.83
CA ALA A 76 18.81 8.38 -3.69
C ALA A 76 18.68 9.15 -5.01
N LYS A 77 19.01 8.52 -6.16
CA LYS A 77 18.95 9.17 -7.47
C LYS A 77 17.49 9.36 -7.89
N LYS A 78 16.69 8.30 -7.81
CA LYS A 78 15.25 8.32 -8.09
C LYS A 78 14.50 9.18 -7.09
N ALA A 79 14.90 9.19 -5.82
CA ALA A 79 14.33 10.10 -4.83
C ALA A 79 14.50 11.57 -5.26
N LYS A 80 15.67 11.96 -5.76
CA LYS A 80 15.91 13.32 -6.27
C LYS A 80 15.01 13.67 -7.45
N GLU A 81 14.89 12.75 -8.42
CA GLU A 81 13.99 12.90 -9.57
C GLU A 81 12.53 13.07 -9.10
N MET A 82 12.07 12.22 -8.17
CA MET A 82 10.72 12.29 -7.60
C MET A 82 10.45 13.60 -6.86
N ILE A 83 11.41 14.10 -6.07
CA ILE A 83 11.29 15.37 -5.35
C ILE A 83 11.10 16.52 -6.35
N GLN A 84 11.94 16.56 -7.39
CA GLN A 84 11.85 17.59 -8.42
C GLN A 84 10.47 17.59 -9.10
N LEU A 85 9.97 16.41 -9.50
CA LEU A 85 8.65 16.30 -10.12
C LEU A 85 7.53 16.78 -9.18
N ILE A 86 7.61 16.48 -7.89
CA ILE A 86 6.61 16.94 -6.91
C ILE A 86 6.66 18.46 -6.76
N GLU A 87 7.84 19.07 -6.78
CA GLU A 87 8.01 20.53 -6.72
C GLU A 87 7.45 21.23 -7.95
N GLU A 88 7.71 20.68 -9.15
CA GLU A 88 7.17 21.17 -10.42
C GLU A 88 5.63 21.11 -10.43
N VAL A 89 5.05 19.95 -10.10
CA VAL A 89 3.59 19.75 -10.02
C VAL A 89 2.95 20.71 -9.01
N LYS A 90 3.63 20.94 -7.87
CA LYS A 90 3.17 21.87 -6.84
C LYS A 90 3.18 23.31 -7.34
N ALA A 91 4.23 23.72 -8.05
CA ALA A 91 4.33 25.06 -8.64
C ALA A 91 3.21 25.32 -9.66
N ASP A 92 2.81 24.29 -10.40
CA ASP A 92 1.68 24.31 -11.33
C ASP A 92 0.30 24.32 -10.63
N GLY A 93 0.26 24.22 -9.30
CA GLY A 93 -0.98 24.15 -8.52
C GLY A 93 -1.75 22.85 -8.74
N ASP A 94 -1.08 21.78 -9.17
CA ASP A 94 -1.65 20.47 -9.43
C ASP A 94 -1.19 19.44 -8.38
N THR A 95 -1.58 18.19 -8.56
CA THR A 95 -1.19 17.07 -7.69
C THR A 95 -0.81 15.85 -8.52
N ILE A 96 -0.05 14.94 -7.92
CA ILE A 96 0.41 13.72 -8.60
C ILE A 96 0.27 12.49 -7.70
N GLY A 97 -0.04 11.37 -8.33
CA GLY A 97 -0.15 10.06 -7.70
C GLY A 97 1.11 9.22 -7.89
N GLY A 98 0.99 7.93 -7.62
CA GLY A 98 2.07 6.97 -7.81
C GLY A 98 1.86 5.71 -6.96
N VAL A 99 2.93 5.05 -6.60
CA VAL A 99 2.89 3.69 -6.02
C VAL A 99 3.74 3.61 -4.76
N VAL A 100 3.19 2.95 -3.74
CA VAL A 100 3.92 2.49 -2.56
C VAL A 100 4.10 0.98 -2.67
N THR A 101 5.33 0.51 -2.51
CA THR A 101 5.65 -0.92 -2.39
C THR A 101 5.77 -1.27 -0.92
N CYS A 102 5.25 -2.42 -0.53
CA CYS A 102 5.36 -2.96 0.83
C CYS A 102 5.88 -4.39 0.78
N VAL A 103 6.76 -4.71 1.73
CA VAL A 103 7.38 -6.01 1.91
C VAL A 103 7.18 -6.45 3.36
N ILE A 104 6.68 -7.67 3.53
CA ILE A 104 6.51 -8.33 4.81
C ILE A 104 7.44 -9.55 4.80
N LYS A 105 8.40 -9.58 5.71
CA LYS A 105 9.38 -10.66 5.85
C LYS A 105 9.13 -11.47 7.10
N GLY A 106 9.47 -12.75 7.05
CA GLY A 106 9.37 -13.66 8.20
C GLY A 106 7.96 -14.18 8.47
N THR A 107 7.00 -13.97 7.57
CA THR A 107 5.65 -14.52 7.71
C THR A 107 5.70 -16.04 7.75
N PRO A 108 5.12 -16.70 8.78
CA PRO A 108 5.10 -18.15 8.84
C PRO A 108 4.25 -18.74 7.71
N VAL A 109 4.53 -19.99 7.35
CA VAL A 109 3.69 -20.76 6.42
C VAL A 109 2.31 -21.00 7.05
N GLY A 110 1.24 -20.85 6.27
CA GLY A 110 -0.09 -21.26 6.71
C GLY A 110 -1.03 -20.14 7.19
N LEU A 111 -0.65 -18.86 7.06
CA LEU A 111 -1.59 -17.75 7.33
C LEU A 111 -2.53 -17.55 6.15
N GLY A 112 -3.83 -17.53 6.42
CA GLY A 112 -4.88 -17.37 5.41
C GLY A 112 -5.75 -18.61 5.25
N GLU A 113 -6.81 -18.45 4.48
CA GLU A 113 -7.78 -19.51 4.20
C GLU A 113 -7.93 -19.74 2.68
N PRO A 114 -8.24 -20.96 2.23
CA PRO A 114 -8.27 -21.29 0.80
C PRO A 114 -9.48 -20.70 0.04
N VAL A 115 -10.56 -20.33 0.74
CA VAL A 115 -11.81 -19.87 0.12
C VAL A 115 -12.25 -18.51 0.68
N PHE A 116 -12.75 -18.49 1.91
CA PHE A 116 -13.18 -17.27 2.60
C PHE A 116 -12.13 -16.89 3.64
N GLY A 117 -11.55 -15.70 3.52
CA GLY A 117 -10.39 -15.31 4.32
C GLY A 117 -9.05 -15.54 3.61
N LYS A 118 -9.01 -15.45 2.27
CA LYS A 118 -7.73 -15.46 1.54
C LYS A 118 -6.86 -14.29 1.99
N LEU A 119 -5.61 -14.56 2.35
CA LEU A 119 -4.70 -13.55 2.88
C LEU A 119 -4.48 -12.38 1.91
N HIS A 120 -4.27 -12.66 0.62
CA HIS A 120 -4.10 -11.60 -0.40
C HIS A 120 -5.38 -10.77 -0.57
N ALA A 121 -6.56 -11.36 -0.41
CA ALA A 121 -7.83 -10.64 -0.49
C ALA A 121 -8.03 -9.73 0.74
N ALA A 122 -7.63 -10.19 1.93
CA ALA A 122 -7.66 -9.39 3.14
C ALA A 122 -6.67 -8.20 3.07
N LEU A 123 -5.44 -8.45 2.61
CA LEU A 123 -4.45 -7.40 2.35
C LEU A 123 -4.99 -6.41 1.29
N GLY A 124 -5.54 -6.92 0.19
CA GLY A 124 -6.15 -6.08 -0.84
C GLY A 124 -7.28 -5.21 -0.31
N SER A 125 -8.18 -5.77 0.50
CA SER A 125 -9.26 -5.02 1.17
C SER A 125 -8.71 -3.94 2.11
N ALA A 126 -7.70 -4.28 2.92
CA ALA A 126 -7.05 -3.35 3.84
C ALA A 126 -6.40 -2.17 3.10
N MET A 127 -5.71 -2.44 1.97
CA MET A 127 -5.07 -1.40 1.16
C MET A 127 -6.09 -0.57 0.38
N LEU A 128 -7.07 -1.20 -0.27
CA LEU A 128 -8.13 -0.49 -1.02
C LEU A 128 -9.01 0.37 -0.10
N GLY A 129 -9.05 0.06 1.20
CA GLY A 129 -9.69 0.87 2.22
C GLY A 129 -8.92 2.13 2.66
N ILE A 130 -7.71 2.36 2.14
CA ILE A 130 -6.93 3.59 2.38
C ILE A 130 -7.40 4.69 1.41
N ASN A 131 -7.49 5.92 1.90
CA ASN A 131 -7.86 7.06 1.08
C ASN A 131 -6.93 7.22 -0.14
N ALA A 132 -7.52 7.60 -1.28
CA ALA A 132 -6.84 7.77 -2.57
C ALA A 132 -6.25 6.50 -3.20
N VAL A 133 -6.36 5.32 -2.57
CA VAL A 133 -5.97 4.06 -3.24
C VAL A 133 -6.95 3.72 -4.35
N LYS A 134 -6.41 3.27 -5.48
CA LYS A 134 -7.14 2.86 -6.68
C LYS A 134 -6.74 1.49 -7.21
N GLY A 135 -5.63 0.93 -6.74
CA GLY A 135 -5.17 -0.39 -7.16
C GLY A 135 -4.35 -1.07 -6.07
N PHE A 136 -4.41 -2.40 -6.09
CA PHE A 136 -3.61 -3.29 -5.26
C PHE A 136 -3.19 -4.46 -6.14
N GLU A 137 -1.91 -4.78 -6.12
CA GLU A 137 -1.35 -5.96 -6.77
C GLU A 137 -0.30 -6.58 -5.86
N TYR A 138 -0.12 -7.90 -5.93
CA TYR A 138 0.80 -8.65 -5.10
C TYR A 138 1.60 -9.62 -5.97
N GLY A 139 2.79 -9.99 -5.50
CA GLY A 139 3.70 -10.79 -6.33
C GLY A 139 4.03 -10.07 -7.64
N GLN A 140 4.09 -10.83 -8.74
CA GLN A 140 4.28 -10.30 -10.08
C GLN A 140 3.15 -9.36 -10.54
N GLY A 141 2.01 -9.36 -9.85
CA GLY A 141 0.92 -8.42 -10.07
C GLY A 141 0.41 -8.40 -11.52
N PHE A 142 0.38 -7.22 -12.12
CA PHE A 142 -0.06 -7.01 -13.50
C PHE A 142 1.01 -7.31 -14.57
N ASN A 143 2.17 -7.87 -14.20
CA ASN A 143 3.14 -8.36 -15.18
C ASN A 143 2.69 -9.71 -15.76
N LEU A 144 1.75 -9.66 -16.71
CA LEU A 144 1.02 -10.82 -17.24
C LEU A 144 1.54 -11.31 -18.61
N GLY A 145 2.69 -10.81 -19.07
CA GLY A 145 3.23 -11.12 -20.40
C GLY A 145 3.85 -12.53 -20.54
N LEU A 146 4.02 -13.25 -19.44
CA LEU A 146 4.73 -14.53 -19.36
C LEU A 146 3.76 -15.72 -19.27
N ARG A 147 4.19 -16.89 -19.75
CA ARG A 147 3.42 -18.14 -19.66
C ARG A 147 3.53 -18.76 -18.27
N GLY A 148 2.57 -19.63 -17.93
CA GLY A 148 2.58 -20.39 -16.66
C GLY A 148 3.90 -21.10 -16.37
N SER A 149 4.52 -21.72 -17.38
CA SER A 149 5.82 -22.38 -17.25
C SER A 149 6.97 -21.45 -16.86
N GLU A 150 6.84 -20.14 -17.11
CA GLU A 150 7.84 -19.12 -16.83
C GLU A 150 7.61 -18.46 -15.46
N VAL A 151 6.37 -18.44 -14.97
CA VAL A 151 5.99 -17.75 -13.72
C VAL A 151 5.76 -18.68 -12.53
N ASN A 152 5.64 -19.99 -12.76
CA ASN A 152 5.46 -20.94 -11.66
C ASN A 152 6.65 -20.93 -10.69
N ASP A 153 6.36 -20.72 -9.41
CA ASP A 153 7.36 -20.81 -8.35
C ASP A 153 7.75 -22.27 -8.10
N VAL A 154 8.84 -22.71 -8.73
CA VAL A 154 9.32 -24.10 -8.63
C VAL A 154 9.81 -24.40 -7.22
N PHE A 155 9.21 -25.42 -6.59
CA PHE A 155 9.61 -25.89 -5.28
C PHE A 155 10.93 -26.64 -5.32
N PHE A 156 11.72 -26.51 -4.25
CA PHE A 156 12.96 -27.26 -4.07
C PHE A 156 13.23 -27.54 -2.58
N ASN A 157 14.13 -28.49 -2.33
CA ASN A 157 14.64 -28.79 -1.01
C ASN A 157 15.87 -27.93 -0.70
N ASP A 158 15.73 -27.04 0.28
CA ASP A 158 16.79 -26.22 0.87
C ASP A 158 17.24 -26.83 2.20
N ASN A 159 18.16 -27.80 2.14
CA ASN A 159 18.76 -28.42 3.33
C ASN A 159 17.74 -28.95 4.36
N GLY A 160 16.66 -29.58 3.88
CA GLY A 160 15.58 -30.14 4.71
C GLY A 160 14.37 -29.21 4.85
N LYS A 161 14.43 -27.98 4.34
CA LYS A 161 13.31 -27.03 4.29
C LYS A 161 12.79 -26.89 2.86
N ILE A 162 11.48 -27.01 2.64
CA ILE A 162 10.88 -26.74 1.33
C ILE A 162 10.87 -25.23 1.09
N SER A 163 11.33 -24.80 -0.08
CA SER A 163 11.36 -23.40 -0.51
C SER A 163 11.03 -23.28 -2.01
N THR A 164 10.94 -22.07 -2.54
CA THR A 164 10.67 -21.80 -3.97
C THR A 164 11.84 -21.06 -4.62
N ARG A 165 12.17 -21.42 -5.87
CA ARG A 165 13.29 -20.80 -6.63
C ARG A 165 13.06 -19.32 -6.91
N THR A 166 11.81 -18.95 -7.10
CA THR A 166 11.32 -17.60 -7.35
C THR A 166 10.22 -17.27 -6.36
N ASN A 167 9.73 -16.03 -6.39
CA ASN A 167 8.61 -15.58 -5.57
C ASN A 167 7.62 -14.75 -6.40
N ASN A 168 7.20 -15.27 -7.55
CA ASN A 168 6.25 -14.63 -8.44
C ASN A 168 4.84 -14.58 -7.82
N SER A 169 4.52 -15.54 -6.96
CA SER A 169 3.28 -15.57 -6.16
C SER A 169 3.21 -14.52 -5.05
N GLY A 170 4.33 -13.85 -4.73
CA GLY A 170 4.34 -12.80 -3.71
C GLY A 170 4.10 -13.31 -2.30
N GLY A 171 4.66 -14.47 -1.97
CA GLY A 171 4.57 -15.07 -0.64
C GLY A 171 3.22 -15.71 -0.31
N ILE A 172 2.27 -15.71 -1.25
CA ILE A 172 0.90 -16.21 -1.04
C ILE A 172 0.49 -17.11 -2.20
N GLN A 173 0.18 -18.37 -1.91
CA GLN A 173 -0.32 -19.34 -2.88
C GLN A 173 -1.70 -19.84 -2.45
N ALA A 174 -2.66 -19.83 -3.37
CA ALA A 174 -4.05 -20.23 -3.11
C ALA A 174 -4.74 -19.53 -1.92
N GLY A 175 -4.27 -18.35 -1.51
CA GLY A 175 -4.82 -17.63 -0.34
C GLY A 175 -4.04 -17.79 0.96
N ILE A 176 -2.99 -18.61 0.97
CA ILE A 176 -2.23 -18.98 2.16
C ILE A 176 -0.76 -18.56 2.01
N SER A 177 -0.14 -18.06 3.08
CA SER A 177 1.29 -17.71 3.08
C SER A 177 2.17 -18.95 2.91
N ASN A 178 3.17 -18.87 2.04
CA ASN A 178 4.08 -19.99 1.72
C ASN A 178 5.47 -19.86 2.36
N GLY A 179 5.68 -18.85 3.21
CA GLY A 179 6.93 -18.60 3.93
C GLY A 179 7.97 -17.78 3.18
N GLN A 180 7.72 -17.43 1.91
CA GLN A 180 8.49 -16.39 1.22
C GLN A 180 8.04 -15.00 1.67
N ASP A 181 8.84 -13.99 1.33
CA ASP A 181 8.48 -12.59 1.53
C ASP A 181 7.14 -12.27 0.85
N ILE A 182 6.19 -11.71 1.59
CA ILE A 182 4.97 -11.18 0.98
C ILE A 182 5.28 -9.77 0.51
N TYR A 183 5.09 -9.50 -0.79
CA TYR A 183 5.26 -8.16 -1.32
C TYR A 183 4.12 -7.77 -2.23
N PHE A 184 3.79 -6.48 -2.19
CA PHE A 184 2.68 -5.92 -2.93
C PHE A 184 2.88 -4.43 -3.20
N ARG A 185 2.16 -3.93 -4.20
CA ARG A 185 2.16 -2.53 -4.63
C ARG A 185 0.77 -1.94 -4.49
N VAL A 186 0.72 -0.70 -4.02
CA VAL A 186 -0.52 0.05 -3.76
C VAL A 186 -0.50 1.32 -4.59
N ALA A 187 -1.43 1.43 -5.54
CA ALA A 187 -1.54 2.57 -6.44
C ALA A 187 -2.43 3.66 -5.83
N PHE A 188 -1.87 4.86 -5.67
CA PHE A 188 -2.56 6.05 -5.20
C PHE A 188 -2.79 7.01 -6.36
N LYS A 189 -4.04 7.47 -6.51
CA LYS A 189 -4.36 8.53 -7.47
C LYS A 189 -3.85 9.90 -6.99
N PRO A 190 -3.72 10.89 -7.90
CA PRO A 190 -3.58 12.29 -7.52
C PRO A 190 -4.71 12.75 -6.58
N VAL A 191 -4.39 13.69 -5.69
CA VAL A 191 -5.37 14.27 -4.76
C VAL A 191 -6.37 15.09 -5.55
N SER A 192 -7.66 14.94 -5.27
CA SER A 192 -8.70 15.62 -6.05
C SER A 192 -8.69 17.14 -5.88
N THR A 193 -8.12 17.65 -4.79
CA THR A 193 -8.13 19.08 -4.47
C THR A 193 -6.88 19.73 -5.05
N ILE A 194 -7.07 20.48 -6.13
CA ILE A 194 -6.02 21.22 -6.84
C ILE A 194 -6.30 22.73 -6.80
N LEU A 195 -5.27 23.55 -7.00
CA LEU A 195 -5.37 25.03 -6.98
C LEU A 195 -5.82 25.63 -8.32
N LYS A 196 -6.01 24.78 -9.33
CA LYS A 196 -6.55 25.13 -10.64
C LYS A 196 -8.08 25.31 -10.58
N ASP A 197 -8.60 26.21 -11.41
CA ASP A 197 -10.04 26.40 -11.57
C ASP A 197 -10.67 25.17 -12.24
N GLN A 198 -11.77 24.67 -11.68
CA GLN A 198 -12.48 23.50 -12.19
C GLN A 198 -13.97 23.79 -12.34
N LYS A 199 -14.54 23.32 -13.45
CA LYS A 199 -16.00 23.32 -13.66
C LYS A 199 -16.63 22.26 -12.75
N THR A 200 -17.74 22.61 -12.13
CA THR A 200 -18.52 21.71 -11.27
C THR A 200 -19.99 22.17 -11.22
N VAL A 201 -20.79 21.56 -10.36
CA VAL A 201 -22.17 21.98 -10.10
C VAL A 201 -22.36 22.33 -8.63
N ASN A 202 -23.23 23.27 -8.34
CA ASN A 202 -23.66 23.57 -6.97
C ASN A 202 -24.68 22.52 -6.45
N LYS A 203 -25.20 22.72 -5.24
CA LYS A 203 -26.18 21.80 -4.63
C LYS A 203 -27.52 21.71 -5.37
N THR A 204 -27.86 22.72 -6.18
CA THR A 204 -29.08 22.75 -6.99
C THR A 204 -28.86 22.22 -8.41
N GLY A 205 -27.64 21.76 -8.73
CA GLY A 205 -27.29 21.19 -10.03
C GLY A 205 -26.94 22.23 -11.10
N GLN A 206 -26.78 23.51 -10.72
CA GLN A 206 -26.37 24.55 -11.65
C GLN A 206 -24.85 24.59 -11.81
N ASP A 207 -24.39 24.75 -13.05
CA ASP A 207 -22.98 24.88 -13.39
C ASP A 207 -22.33 26.05 -12.65
N THR A 208 -21.13 25.81 -12.13
CA THR A 208 -20.32 26.79 -11.43
C THR A 208 -18.84 26.43 -11.51
N ASN A 209 -17.98 27.30 -11.01
CA ASN A 209 -16.55 27.02 -10.89
C ASN A 209 -16.19 26.83 -9.42
N ILE A 210 -15.29 25.89 -9.16
CA ILE A 210 -14.66 25.71 -7.86
C ILE A 210 -13.16 25.97 -7.98
N LYS A 211 -12.65 26.78 -7.05
CA LYS A 211 -11.23 26.98 -6.83
C LYS A 211 -10.92 26.65 -5.39
N ALA A 212 -10.18 25.57 -5.17
CA ALA A 212 -9.79 25.23 -3.82
C ALA A 212 -8.81 26.29 -3.26
N LYS A 213 -8.94 26.59 -1.97
CA LYS A 213 -8.03 27.49 -1.24
C LYS A 213 -7.28 26.70 -0.18
N GLY A 214 -6.13 27.21 0.23
CA GLY A 214 -5.32 26.64 1.33
C GLY A 214 -4.18 25.75 0.86
N ARG A 215 -3.49 25.14 1.84
CA ARG A 215 -2.36 24.23 1.61
C ARG A 215 -2.90 22.81 1.41
N HIS A 216 -2.63 22.24 0.24
CA HIS A 216 -2.93 20.85 -0.10
C HIS A 216 -1.63 20.12 -0.38
N ASP A 217 -1.57 18.84 -0.03
CA ASP A 217 -0.40 18.01 -0.33
C ASP A 217 -0.34 17.75 -1.85
N PRO A 218 0.74 18.15 -2.55
CA PRO A 218 0.88 17.89 -3.99
C PRO A 218 1.09 16.40 -4.29
N CYS A 219 1.55 15.62 -3.31
CA CYS A 219 1.73 14.18 -3.39
C CYS A 219 1.54 13.56 -2.00
N VAL A 220 0.71 12.53 -1.90
CA VAL A 220 0.36 11.89 -0.61
C VAL A 220 1.27 10.71 -0.24
N LEU A 221 2.06 10.22 -1.19
CA LEU A 221 2.80 8.95 -1.05
C LEU A 221 3.71 8.89 0.17
N PRO A 222 4.50 9.93 0.52
CA PRO A 222 5.39 9.83 1.67
C PRO A 222 4.63 9.69 2.99
N ARG A 223 3.42 10.27 3.07
CA ARG A 223 2.52 10.11 4.22
C ARG A 223 1.77 8.78 4.18
N ALA A 224 1.59 8.21 2.99
CA ALA A 224 0.91 6.93 2.79
C ALA A 224 1.77 5.73 3.22
N VAL A 225 3.09 5.82 3.11
CA VAL A 225 4.04 4.76 3.54
C VAL A 225 3.70 4.19 4.93
N PRO A 226 3.68 4.97 6.03
CA PRO A 226 3.37 4.42 7.35
C PRO A 226 1.93 3.89 7.47
N ILE A 227 1.00 4.38 6.67
CA ILE A 227 -0.39 3.88 6.64
C ILE A 227 -0.44 2.49 6.01
N VAL A 228 0.26 2.29 4.88
CA VAL A 228 0.37 1.00 4.20
C VAL A 228 1.02 -0.04 5.13
N GLU A 229 2.14 0.32 5.77
CA GLU A 229 2.78 -0.57 6.75
C GLU A 229 1.83 -0.94 7.89
N SER A 230 1.08 0.03 8.41
CA SER A 230 0.17 -0.17 9.53
C SER A 230 -0.99 -1.08 9.17
N MET A 231 -1.60 -0.87 8.01
CA MET A 231 -2.68 -1.73 7.52
C MET A 231 -2.18 -3.15 7.27
N ALA A 232 -0.98 -3.31 6.71
CA ALA A 232 -0.37 -4.61 6.49
C ALA A 232 -0.06 -5.32 7.81
N ALA A 233 0.54 -4.62 8.78
CA ALA A 233 0.83 -5.15 10.09
C ALA A 233 -0.43 -5.60 10.83
N LEU A 234 -1.51 -4.81 10.79
CA LEU A 234 -2.79 -5.16 11.39
C LEU A 234 -3.37 -6.42 10.75
N THR A 235 -3.39 -6.50 9.41
CA THR A 235 -3.90 -7.69 8.71
C THR A 235 -3.07 -8.93 9.01
N ILE A 236 -1.74 -8.84 9.01
CA ILE A 236 -0.88 -9.99 9.30
C ILE A 236 -1.05 -10.46 10.75
N LEU A 237 -1.14 -9.52 11.69
CA LEU A 237 -1.35 -9.87 13.09
C LEU A 237 -2.72 -10.55 13.30
N ASP A 238 -3.78 -10.05 12.67
CA ASP A 238 -5.12 -10.65 12.75
C ASP A 238 -5.10 -12.12 12.26
N TYR A 239 -4.52 -12.36 11.08
CA TYR A 239 -4.39 -13.70 10.52
C TYR A 239 -3.46 -14.61 11.33
N TYR A 240 -2.41 -14.05 11.94
CA TYR A 240 -1.57 -14.78 12.87
C TYR A 240 -2.38 -15.25 14.09
N LEU A 241 -3.14 -14.35 14.72
CA LEU A 241 -3.96 -14.68 15.90
C LEU A 241 -5.06 -15.69 15.58
N LEU A 242 -5.72 -15.58 14.42
CA LEU A 242 -6.69 -16.57 13.95
C LEU A 242 -6.06 -17.96 13.81
N SER A 243 -4.87 -18.04 13.23
CA SER A 243 -4.13 -19.30 13.10
C SER A 243 -3.77 -19.91 14.47
N GLN A 244 -3.32 -19.09 15.43
CA GLN A 244 -3.02 -19.56 16.79
C GLN A 244 -4.27 -20.08 17.51
N ALA A 245 -5.42 -19.43 17.33
CA ALA A 245 -6.67 -19.87 17.92
C ALA A 245 -7.09 -21.26 17.39
N GLN A 246 -6.94 -21.52 16.09
CA GLN A 246 -7.24 -22.83 15.49
C GLN A 246 -6.31 -23.93 15.99
N LEU A 247 -5.01 -23.64 16.16
CA LEU A 247 -4.04 -24.61 16.67
C LEU A 247 -4.31 -25.00 18.13
N SER A 248 -4.88 -24.09 18.93
CA SER A 248 -5.22 -24.36 20.33
C SER A 248 -6.37 -25.38 20.51
N PHE A 249 -7.06 -25.75 19.42
CA PHE A 249 -8.11 -26.78 19.40
C PHE A 249 -7.64 -28.13 18.85
N LYS A 250 -6.36 -28.27 18.47
CA LYS A 250 -5.74 -29.53 18.03
C LYS A 250 -4.79 -30.06 19.10
#